data_AF-X1SK28-F1
#
_entry.id   AF-X1SK28-F1
#
_cell.length_a   1.000
_cell.length_b   1.000
_cell.length_c   1.000
_cell.angle_alpha   90.00
_cell.angle_beta   90.00
_cell.angle_gamma   90.00
#
_symmetry.space_group_name_H-M   'P 1'
#
loop_
_entity.id
_entity.type
_entity.pdbx_description
1 polymer ?
#
loop_
_entity_poly.entity_id
_entity_poly.type
_entity_poly.pdbx_seq_one_letter_code
_entity_poly.pdbx_strand_id
1 'polypeptide(L)'
;NGFIAYEVLIQQLRALGISDKELRRIEKFSSVYKYQEKTLPTKAELIRFLKSGIIDLETWISYMRKRGYSTDVMFMYLQEIKE
;
A
#
# COMPACT_ATOMS: atom_id res chain seq x y z
N ASN A 1 -17.41 13.12 -5.19
CA ASN A 1 -16.60 12.47 -6.25
C ASN A 1 -15.12 12.76 -5.99
N GLY A 2 -14.48 11.91 -5.17
CA GLY A 2 -13.22 12.23 -4.47
C GLY A 2 -11.93 11.77 -5.14
N PHE A 3 -11.91 11.60 -6.47
CA PHE A 3 -10.70 11.19 -7.19
C PHE A 3 -10.41 12.17 -8.32
N ILE A 4 -9.19 12.70 -8.37
CA ILE A 4 -8.68 13.49 -9.48
C ILE A 4 -7.73 12.64 -10.33
N ALA A 5 -7.75 12.87 -11.64
CA ALA A 5 -6.78 12.22 -12.53
C ALA A 5 -5.36 12.68 -12.21
N TYR A 6 -4.38 11.79 -12.42
CA TYR A 6 -2.97 12.07 -12.12
C TYR A 6 -2.45 13.31 -12.85
N GLU A 7 -2.84 13.50 -14.12
CA GLU A 7 -2.46 14.67 -14.91
C GLU A 7 -3.01 15.98 -14.31
N VAL A 8 -4.24 15.94 -13.79
CA VAL A 8 -4.89 17.08 -13.13
C VAL A 8 -4.17 17.43 -11.83
N LEU A 9 -3.75 16.42 -11.06
CA LEU A 9 -2.93 16.63 -9.86
C LEU A 9 -1.60 17.33 -10.19
N ILE A 10 -0.89 16.90 -11.24
CA ILE A 10 0.39 17.49 -11.63
C ILE A 10 0.23 18.95 -12.05
N GLN A 11 -0.82 19.29 -12.80
CA GLN A 11 -1.11 20.67 -13.16
C GLN A 11 -1.38 21.55 -11.94
N GLN A 12 -2.15 21.06 -10.97
CA GLN A 12 -2.42 21.80 -9.73
C GLN A 12 -1.15 22.02 -8.90
N LEU A 13 -0.32 20.99 -8.74
CA LEU A 13 0.94 21.12 -8.00
C LEU A 13 1.89 22.12 -8.66
N ARG A 14 1.95 22.14 -10.00
CA ARG A 14 2.72 23.13 -10.75
C ARG A 14 2.17 24.54 -10.55
N ALA A 15 0.85 24.73 -10.55
CA ALA A 15 0.21 26.01 -10.28
C ALA A 15 0.47 26.53 -8.85
N LEU A 16 0.70 25.62 -7.90
CA LEU A 16 1.11 25.93 -6.52
C LEU A 16 2.61 26.23 -6.38
N GLY A 17 3.36 26.24 -7.50
CA GLY A 17 4.80 26.58 -7.51
C GLY A 17 5.72 25.43 -7.13
N ILE A 18 5.23 24.18 -7.08
CA ILE A 18 6.09 23.02 -6.86
C ILE A 18 7.07 22.89 -8.03
N SER A 19 8.35 22.73 -7.70
CA SER A 19 9.42 22.63 -8.69
C SER A 19 9.31 21.35 -9.52
N ASP A 20 9.74 21.40 -10.79
CA ASP A 20 9.78 20.21 -11.64
C ASP A 20 10.66 19.08 -11.05
N LYS A 21 11.67 19.43 -10.24
CA LYS A 21 12.49 18.44 -9.51
C LYS A 21 11.67 17.68 -8.49
N GLU A 22 10.80 18.37 -7.75
CA GLU A 22 9.90 17.75 -6.78
C GLU A 22 8.75 16.99 -7.45
N LEU A 23 8.21 17.50 -8.57
CA LEU A 23 7.21 16.78 -9.36
C LEU A 23 7.75 15.43 -9.85
N ARG A 24 8.97 15.41 -10.41
CA ARG A 24 9.63 14.15 -10.80
C ARG A 24 9.87 13.21 -9.63
N ARG A 25 10.15 13.75 -8.45
CA ARG A 25 10.29 12.95 -7.23
C ARG A 25 8.95 12.29 -6.87
N ILE A 26 7.86 13.05 -6.87
CA ILE A 26 6.50 12.54 -6.60
C ILE A 26 6.10 11.47 -7.63
N GLU A 27 6.36 11.70 -8.92
CA GLU A 27 6.12 10.74 -10.00
C GLU A 27 6.89 9.43 -9.79
N LYS A 28 8.20 9.54 -9.50
CA LYS A 28 9.05 8.39 -9.21
C LYS A 28 8.56 7.61 -7.99
N PHE A 29 8.14 8.27 -6.93
CA PHE A 29 7.57 7.57 -5.78
C PHE A 29 6.23 6.94 -6.12
N SER A 30 5.34 7.64 -6.82
CA SER A 30 4.04 7.11 -7.23
C SER A 30 4.17 5.88 -8.12
N SER A 31 5.12 5.86 -9.06
CA SER A 31 5.39 4.69 -9.91
C SER A 31 5.98 3.52 -9.12
N VAL A 32 6.86 3.79 -8.14
CA VAL A 32 7.36 2.78 -7.20
C VAL A 32 6.22 2.19 -6.36
N TYR A 33 5.32 3.03 -5.84
CA TYR A 33 4.14 2.58 -5.10
C TYR A 33 3.17 1.77 -5.98
N LYS A 34 2.90 2.21 -7.22
CA LYS A 34 2.09 1.45 -8.19
C LYS A 34 2.72 0.11 -8.57
N TYR A 35 4.04 0.05 -8.68
CA TYR A 35 4.77 -1.19 -8.98
C TYR A 35 4.74 -2.16 -7.80
N GLN A 36 4.89 -1.66 -6.57
CA GLN A 36 4.69 -2.44 -5.35
C GLN A 36 3.24 -2.93 -5.24
N GLU A 37 2.24 -2.09 -5.50
CA GLU A 37 0.83 -2.52 -5.50
C GLU A 37 0.52 -3.62 -6.51
N LYS A 38 1.16 -3.62 -7.69
CA LYS A 38 1.00 -4.69 -8.69
C LYS A 38 1.65 -6.04 -8.30
N THR A 39 2.50 -6.07 -7.27
CA THR A 39 3.27 -7.27 -6.88
C THR A 39 3.09 -7.68 -5.43
N LEU A 40 2.38 -6.89 -4.62
CA LEU A 40 2.10 -7.23 -3.23
C LEU A 40 1.00 -8.30 -3.17
N PRO A 41 1.21 -9.42 -2.45
CA PRO A 41 0.17 -10.43 -2.24
C PRO A 41 -1.07 -9.81 -1.62
N THR A 42 -2.26 -10.17 -2.13
CA THR A 42 -3.56 -9.78 -1.61
C THR A 42 -3.73 -10.16 -0.13
N LYS A 43 -4.69 -9.56 0.58
CA LYS A 43 -5.02 -9.97 1.96
C LYS A 43 -5.25 -11.49 2.06
N ALA A 44 -6.00 -12.06 1.13
CA ALA A 44 -6.29 -13.49 1.10
C ALA A 44 -5.02 -14.33 0.91
N GLU A 45 -4.12 -13.90 0.01
CA GLU A 45 -2.82 -14.55 -0.18
C GLU A 45 -1.92 -14.42 1.05
N LEU A 46 -1.87 -13.26 1.71
CA LEU A 46 -1.11 -13.06 2.94
C LEU A 46 -1.60 -13.98 4.07
N ILE A 47 -2.91 -14.13 4.23
CA ILE A 47 -3.50 -15.08 5.19
C ILE A 47 -3.11 -16.52 4.82
N ARG A 48 -3.22 -16.89 3.55
CA ARG A 48 -2.81 -18.22 3.07
C ARG A 48 -1.34 -18.48 3.35
N PHE A 49 -0.47 -17.52 3.05
CA PHE A 49 0.97 -17.62 3.25
C PHE A 49 1.32 -17.79 4.71
N LEU A 50 0.68 -17.01 5.60
CA LEU A 50 0.84 -17.15 7.05
C LEU A 50 0.38 -18.52 7.54
N LYS A 51 -0.81 -19.00 7.12
CA LYS A 51 -1.32 -20.35 7.48
C LYS A 51 -0.39 -21.47 6.99
N SER A 52 0.22 -21.29 5.82
CA SER A 52 1.16 -22.27 5.23
C SER A 52 2.59 -22.15 5.74
N GLY A 53 2.90 -21.17 6.59
CA GLY A 53 4.27 -20.92 7.08
C GLY A 53 5.24 -20.37 6.03
N ILE A 54 4.76 -19.91 4.88
CA ILE A 54 5.58 -19.25 3.84
C ILE A 54 6.13 -17.91 4.35
N ILE A 55 5.33 -17.22 5.17
CA ILE A 55 5.74 -16.00 5.87
C ILE A 55 5.44 -16.15 7.36
N ASP A 56 6.24 -15.49 8.18
CA ASP A 56 5.99 -15.40 9.61
C ASP A 56 5.01 -14.26 9.96
N LEU A 57 4.65 -14.20 11.25
CA LEU A 57 3.72 -13.20 11.77
C LEU A 57 4.24 -11.76 11.58
N GLU A 58 5.54 -11.53 11.78
CA GLU A 58 6.15 -10.21 11.64
C GLU A 58 6.09 -9.71 10.20
N THR A 59 6.42 -10.58 9.24
CA THR A 59 6.33 -10.33 7.81
C THR A 59 4.89 -10.05 7.40
N TRP A 60 3.93 -10.82 7.90
CA TRP A 60 2.51 -10.59 7.67
C TRP A 60 2.05 -9.22 8.20
N ILE A 61 2.42 -8.84 9.43
CA ILE A 61 2.12 -7.52 10.02
C ILE A 61 2.69 -6.39 9.15
N SER A 62 3.94 -6.53 8.69
CA SER A 62 4.60 -5.54 7.82
C SER A 62 3.83 -5.34 6.51
N TYR A 63 3.41 -6.42 5.86
CA TYR A 63 2.61 -6.34 4.62
C TYR A 63 1.22 -5.76 4.84
N MET A 64 0.55 -6.12 5.92
CA MET A 64 -0.78 -5.60 6.26
C MET A 64 -0.73 -4.10 6.59
N ARG A 65 0.29 -3.64 7.33
CA ARG A 65 0.51 -2.20 7.57
C ARG A 65 0.77 -1.42 6.29
N LYS A 66 1.60 -1.95 5.38
CA LYS A 66 1.86 -1.32 4.06
C LYS A 66 0.59 -1.18 3.22
N ARG A 67 -0.40 -2.04 3.44
CA ARG A 67 -1.73 -2.00 2.81
C ARG A 67 -2.75 -1.13 3.57
N GLY A 68 -2.35 -0.49 4.67
CA GLY A 68 -3.20 0.43 5.43
C GLY A 68 -4.13 -0.23 6.45
N TYR A 69 -3.92 -1.51 6.79
CA TYR A 69 -4.70 -2.15 7.84
C TYR A 69 -4.26 -1.68 9.23
N SER A 70 -5.24 -1.33 10.07
CA SER A 70 -4.99 -0.97 11.47
C SER A 70 -4.64 -2.20 12.31
N THR A 71 -4.00 -1.96 13.45
CA THR A 71 -3.63 -3.00 14.41
C THR A 71 -4.82 -3.83 14.87
N ASP A 72 -5.95 -3.19 15.17
CA ASP A 72 -7.15 -3.88 15.66
C ASP A 72 -7.72 -4.84 14.60
N VAL A 73 -7.77 -4.40 13.34
CA VAL A 73 -8.23 -5.23 12.22
C VAL A 73 -7.27 -6.40 11.98
N MET A 74 -5.97 -6.18 12.12
CA MET A 74 -4.98 -7.26 12.05
C MET A 74 -5.19 -8.29 13.18
N PHE A 75 -5.47 -7.84 14.40
CA PHE A 75 -5.78 -8.74 15.52
C PHE A 75 -7.02 -9.58 15.27
N MET A 76 -8.10 -9.01 14.72
CA MET A 76 -9.30 -9.77 14.36
C MET A 76 -8.98 -10.92 13.40
N TYR A 77 -8.21 -10.65 12.33
CA TYR A 77 -7.81 -11.70 11.38
C TYR A 77 -6.94 -12.78 12.01
N LEU A 78 -6.09 -12.42 12.98
CA LEU A 78 -5.29 -13.42 13.69
C LEU A 78 -6.14 -14.32 14.59
N GLN A 79 -7.26 -13.83 15.13
CA GLN A 79 -8.21 -14.67 15.86
C GLN A 79 -8.96 -15.63 14.91
N GLU A 80 -9.48 -15.14 13.78
CA GLU A 80 -10.13 -15.97 12.75
C GLU A 80 -9.21 -17.06 12.16
N ILE A 81 -7.90 -16.86 12.20
CA ILE A 81 -6.93 -17.85 11.72
C ILE A 81 -6.72 -19.00 12.71
N LYS A 82 -6.91 -18.73 14.01
CA LYS A 82 -6.67 -19.68 15.11
C LYS A 82 -7.88 -20.55 15.45
N GLU A 83 -9.08 -20.12 15.05
CA GLU A 83 -10.31 -20.93 15.06
C GLU A 83 -10.35 -21.90 13.87
#